data_AF-A0A0D7PY27-F1
#
_entry.id   AF-A0A0D7PY27-F1
#
_cell.length_a   1.000
_cell.length_b   1.000
_cell.length_c   1.000
_cell.angle_alpha   90.00
_cell.angle_beta   90.00
_cell.angle_gamma   90.00
#
_symmetry.space_group_name_H-M   'P 1'
#
loop_
_entity.id
_entity.type
_entity.pdbx_description
1 polymer ?
#
loop_
_entity_poly.entity_id
_entity_poly.type
_entity_poly.pdbx_seq_one_letter_code
_entity_poly.pdbx_strand_id
1 'polypeptide(L)' 'MPKQKQQTGKTVKGGFVVGRAGFAKISDVEGIRLKPAMKKRATEAAAKGLSAEEYRRSILHSYRKR' A
#
# COMPACT_ATOMS: atom_id res chain seq x y z
N MET A 1 23.50 8.37 18.41
CA MET A 1 22.54 7.40 17.85
C MET A 1 21.19 7.62 18.54
N PRO A 2 20.17 8.26 17.92
CA PRO A 2 18.90 8.43 18.62
C PRO A 2 18.11 7.12 18.57
N LYS A 3 17.84 6.55 19.75
CA LYS A 3 16.97 5.39 19.96
C LYS A 3 15.53 5.73 19.54
N GLN A 4 14.93 4.93 18.67
CA GLN A 4 13.51 5.02 18.32
C GLN A 4 12.66 4.80 19.57
N LYS A 5 11.86 5.80 19.94
CA LYS A 5 10.85 5.70 21.01
C LYS A 5 9.71 4.80 20.52
N GLN A 6 9.58 3.62 21.13
CA GLN A 6 8.35 2.84 21.06
C GLN A 6 7.27 3.57 21.86
N GLN A 7 6.28 4.13 21.15
CA GLN A 7 5.10 4.70 21.78
C GLN A 7 4.13 3.58 22.10
N THR A 8 4.17 3.11 23.34
CA THR A 8 3.12 2.30 23.95
C THR A 8 1.91 3.19 24.24
N GLY A 9 0.84 3.07 23.45
CA GLY A 9 -0.36 3.88 23.62
C GLY A 9 -1.64 3.17 23.19
N LYS A 10 -2.43 2.76 24.19
CA LYS A 10 -3.87 2.42 24.21
C LYS A 10 -4.42 1.40 23.19
N THR A 11 -4.97 0.32 23.75
CA THR A 11 -5.82 -0.69 23.12
C THR A 11 -7.14 -0.10 22.60
N VAL A 12 -7.09 0.57 21.46
CA VAL A 12 -8.23 0.77 20.55
C VAL A 12 -8.13 -0.38 19.57
N LYS A 13 -9.19 -1.18 19.29
CA LYS A 13 -9.19 -2.34 18.37
C LYS A 13 -8.05 -2.25 17.33
N GLY A 14 -6.92 -2.88 17.64
CA GLY A 14 -5.60 -2.41 17.21
C GLY A 14 -5.30 -2.79 15.78
N GLY A 15 -5.53 -1.86 14.85
CA GLY A 15 -4.95 -1.97 13.51
C GLY A 15 -3.44 -1.72 13.57
N PHE A 16 -2.65 -2.55 12.90
CA PHE A 16 -1.23 -2.29 12.70
C PHE A 16 -1.05 -1.49 11.41
N VAL A 17 -0.30 -0.39 11.47
CA VAL A 17 0.14 0.34 10.27
C VAL A 17 1.45 -0.27 9.81
N VAL A 18 1.43 -0.95 8.66
CA VAL A 18 2.64 -1.49 8.03
C VAL A 18 3.14 -0.49 6.99
N GLY A 19 4.40 -0.05 7.12
CA GLY A 19 5.05 0.78 6.12
C GLY A 19 5.33 0.03 4.82
N ARG A 20 5.66 0.75 3.74
CA ARG A 20 5.90 0.18 2.39
C ARG A 20 6.86 -1.01 2.38
N ALA A 21 7.98 -0.90 3.10
CA ALA A 21 8.98 -1.96 3.16
C ALA A 21 8.46 -3.23 3.86
N GLY A 22 7.72 -3.07 4.96
CA GLY A 22 7.09 -4.18 5.67
C GLY A 22 6.02 -4.86 4.82
N PHE A 23 5.21 -4.07 4.12
CA PHE A 23 4.17 -4.59 3.22
C PHE A 23 4.78 -5.38 2.06
N ALA A 24 5.89 -4.91 1.48
CA ALA A 24 6.61 -5.65 0.44
C ALA A 24 7.12 -7.01 0.96
N LYS A 25 7.74 -7.03 2.15
CA LYS A 25 8.22 -8.27 2.77
C LYS A 25 7.10 -9.29 3.00
N ILE A 26 5.94 -8.84 3.49
CA ILE A 26 4.76 -9.69 3.70
C ILE A 26 4.25 -10.20 2.35
N SER A 27 4.10 -9.31 1.37
CA SER A 27 3.61 -9.66 0.03
C SER A 27 4.48 -10.72 -0.66
N ASP A 28 5.80 -10.65 -0.49
CA ASP A 28 6.73 -11.63 -1.05
C ASP A 28 6.56 -13.01 -0.41
N VAL A 29 6.37 -13.06 0.91
CA VAL A 29 6.10 -14.32 1.65
C VAL A 29 4.73 -14.90 1.27
N GLU A 30 3.72 -14.06 1.12
CA GLU A 30 2.35 -14.47 0.79
C GLU A 30 2.14 -14.72 -0.72
N GLY A 31 3.17 -14.48 -1.55
CA GLY A 31 3.09 -14.68 -3.00
C GLY A 31 2.23 -13.64 -3.74
N ILE A 32 1.91 -12.51 -3.10
CA ILE A 32 1.13 -11.43 -3.68
C ILE A 32 2.01 -10.65 -4.66
N ARG A 33 1.75 -10.84 -5.96
CA ARG A 33 2.52 -10.20 -7.04
C ARG A 33 1.64 -9.37 -7.96
N LEU A 34 2.14 -8.19 -8.34
CA LEU A 34 1.49 -7.34 -9.33
C LEU A 34 1.59 -7.95 -10.74
N LYS A 35 0.46 -8.09 -11.41
CA LYS A 35 0.41 -8.40 -12.85
C LYS A 35 1.00 -7.23 -13.67
N PRO A 36 1.51 -7.47 -14.89
CA PRO A 36 2.10 -6.40 -15.73
C PRO A 36 1.20 -5.17 -15.90
N ALA A 37 -0.09 -5.38 -16.13
CA ALA A 37 -1.07 -4.29 -16.25
C ALA A 37 -1.27 -3.49 -14.94
N MET A 38 -1.04 -4.10 -13.78
CA MET A 38 -1.07 -3.38 -12.50
C MET A 38 0.21 -2.56 -12.30
N LYS A 39 1.37 -3.11 -12.67
CA LYS A 39 2.66 -2.39 -12.63
C LYS A 39 2.63 -1.13 -13.50
N LYS A 40 2.12 -1.24 -14.74
CA LYS A 40 1.96 -0.11 -15.66
C LYS A 40 1.09 1.01 -15.08
N ARG A 41 -0.03 0.67 -14.44
CA ARG A 41 -0.89 1.66 -13.77
C ARG A 41 -0.20 2.31 -12.57
N ALA A 42 0.58 1.55 -11.81
CA ALA A 42 1.36 2.10 -10.70
C ALA A 42 2.40 3.13 -11.20
N THR A 43 3.11 2.83 -12.29
CA THR A 43 4.08 3.77 -12.88
C THR A 43 3.39 5.00 -13.47
N GLU A 44 2.25 4.84 -14.13
CA GLU A 44 1.48 5.98 -14.67
C GLU A 44 0.92 6.87 -13.56
N ALA A 45 0.45 6.29 -12.46
CA ALA A 45 -0.02 7.06 -11.31
C ALA A 45 1.09 7.88 -10.67
N ALA A 46 2.29 7.30 -10.55
CA ALA A 46 3.47 8.00 -10.07
C ALA A 46 3.88 9.13 -11.01
N ALA A 47 3.89 8.89 -12.33
CA ALA A 47 4.22 9.89 -13.33
C ALA A 47 3.22 11.06 -13.36
N LYS A 48 1.94 10.77 -13.13
CA LYS A 48 0.86 11.78 -13.06
C LYS A 48 0.78 12.51 -11.71
N GLY A 49 1.56 12.09 -10.71
CA GLY A 49 1.53 12.68 -9.37
C GLY A 49 0.20 12.47 -8.65
N LEU A 50 -0.51 11.37 -8.92
CA LEU A 50 -1.82 11.12 -8.30
C LEU A 50 -1.70 10.99 -6.78
N SER A 51 -2.67 11.55 -6.07
CA SER A 51 -2.84 11.27 -4.66
C SER A 51 -3.18 9.80 -4.43
N ALA A 52 -2.94 9.30 -3.21
CA ALA A 52 -3.25 7.92 -2.85
C ALA A 52 -4.74 7.59 -3.05
N GLU A 53 -5.65 8.54 -2.81
CA GLU A 53 -7.09 8.36 -2.97
C GLU A 53 -7.52 8.28 -4.43
N GLU A 54 -6.96 9.13 -5.29
CA GLU A 54 -7.20 9.09 -6.73
C GLU A 54 -6.66 7.79 -7.33
N TYR A 55 -5.47 7.39 -6.91
CA TYR A 55 -4.91 6.12 -7.35
C TYR A 55 -5.79 4.94 -6.93
N ARG A 56 -6.26 4.90 -5.67
CA ARG A 56 -7.21 3.87 -5.20
C ARG A 56 -8.50 3.86 -6.03
N ARG A 57 -9.10 5.02 -6.29
CA ARG A 57 -10.30 5.15 -7.13
C ARG A 57 -10.07 4.60 -8.54
N SER A 58 -8.91 4.85 -9.14
CA SER A 58 -8.55 4.30 -10.46
C SER A 58 -8.51 2.77 -10.48
N ILE A 59 -8.00 2.15 -9.41
CA ILE A 59 -7.94 0.69 -9.26
C ILE A 59 -9.36 0.14 -9.11
N LEU A 60 -10.17 0.71 -8.22
CA LEU A 60 -11.56 0.31 -8.02
C LEU A 60 -12.37 0.39 -9.30
N HIS A 61 -12.23 1.49 -10.06
CA HIS A 61 -12.91 1.64 -11.35
C HIS A 61 -12.49 0.57 -12.36
N SER A 62 -11.19 0.23 -12.42
CA SER A 62 -10.67 -0.78 -13.34
C SER A 62 -11.16 -2.20 -13.05
N TYR A 63 -11.48 -2.51 -11.79
CA TYR A 63 -11.83 -3.86 -11.32
C TYR A 63 -13.28 -3.99 -10.86
N ARG A 64 -14.09 -2.94 -11.03
CA ARG A 64 -15.50 -2.98 -10.70
C ARG A 64 -16.18 -4.04 -11.57
N LYS A 65 -16.74 -5.07 -10.94
CA LYS A 65 -17.64 -6.01 -11.64
C LYS A 65 -18.85 -5.21 -12.15
N ARG A 66 -19.23 -5.49 -13.39
CA ARG A 66 -20.50 -5.04 -13.95
C ARG A 66 -21.67 -5.65 -13.19
#